data_AF-A0A7C3FGZ0-F1
#
_entry.id   AF-A0A7C3FGZ0-F1
#
_cell.length_a   1.000
_cell.length_b   1.000
_cell.length_c   1.000
_cell.angle_alpha   90.00
_cell.angle_beta   90.00
_cell.angle_gamma   90.00
#
_symmetry.space_group_name_H-M   'P 1'
#
loop_
_entity.id
_entity.type
_entity.pdbx_description
1 polymer ?
#
loop_
_entity_poly.entity_id
_entity_poly.type
_entity_poly.pdbx_seq_one_letter_code
_entity_poly.pdbx_strand_id
1 'polypeptide(L)'
;MEARQASLFPAIVSPMVAEKPRPPSSGVKLHRKLLAIYGPGPEGEICANCQHFYRKRYANTYFKCALAGDSNSYRTDWRARWPACGHFDKRR
;
A
#
# COMPACT_ATOMS: atom_id res chain seq x y z
N MET A 1 -59.96 24.54 -3.47
CA MET A 1 -59.23 24.06 -2.27
C MET A 1 -58.08 23.23 -2.76
N GLU A 2 -56.89 23.81 -2.79
CA GLU A 2 -55.72 23.29 -3.49
C GLU A 2 -54.84 22.51 -2.49
N ALA A 3 -54.89 21.18 -2.55
CA ALA A 3 -54.11 20.32 -1.67
C ALA A 3 -52.67 20.22 -2.19
N ARG A 4 -51.76 20.90 -1.48
CA ARG A 4 -50.33 20.95 -1.76
C ARG A 4 -49.69 19.57 -1.63
N GLN A 5 -48.95 19.20 -2.67
CA GLN A 5 -48.15 17.99 -2.81
C GLN A 5 -47.21 17.77 -1.62
N ALA A 6 -47.25 16.56 -1.05
CA ALA A 6 -46.21 16.06 -0.16
C ALA A 6 -45.06 15.50 -1.01
N SER A 7 -43.92 16.18 -0.97
CA SER A 7 -42.68 15.83 -1.64
C SER A 7 -42.05 14.57 -1.03
N LEU A 8 -42.21 13.44 -1.73
CA LEU A 8 -41.44 12.22 -1.49
C LEU A 8 -40.04 12.39 -2.07
N PHE A 9 -39.07 12.85 -1.25
CA PHE A 9 -37.66 12.73 -1.59
C PHE A 9 -37.14 11.38 -1.11
N PRO A 10 -36.72 10.45 -1.99
CA PRO A 10 -36.08 9.23 -1.56
C PRO A 10 -34.68 9.55 -1.04
N ALA A 11 -34.33 8.96 0.10
CA ALA A 11 -32.98 9.01 0.67
C ALA A 11 -32.01 8.32 -0.30
N ILE A 12 -31.20 9.12 -1.00
CA ILE A 12 -30.18 8.64 -1.92
C ILE A 12 -29.00 8.16 -1.07
N VAL A 13 -28.94 6.86 -0.79
CA VAL A 13 -27.77 6.25 -0.15
C VAL A 13 -26.65 6.19 -1.19
N SER A 14 -25.65 7.05 -1.05
CA SER A 14 -24.47 7.01 -1.94
C SER A 14 -23.73 5.68 -1.78
N PRO A 15 -23.32 5.02 -2.88
CA PRO A 15 -22.58 3.78 -2.77
C PRO A 15 -21.18 4.09 -2.25
N MET A 16 -20.76 3.35 -1.22
CA MET A 16 -19.38 3.33 -0.76
C MET A 16 -18.48 2.94 -1.94
N VAL A 17 -17.70 3.90 -2.44
CA VAL A 17 -16.73 3.68 -3.51
C VAL A 17 -15.75 2.62 -3.02
N ALA A 18 -15.89 1.40 -3.53
CA ALA A 18 -14.89 0.36 -3.39
C ALA A 18 -13.59 0.89 -4.02
N GLU A 19 -12.63 1.28 -3.19
CA GLU A 19 -11.29 1.62 -3.64
C GLU A 19 -10.74 0.42 -4.43
N LYS A 20 -10.62 0.60 -5.75
CA LYS A 20 -10.07 -0.42 -6.63
C LYS A 20 -8.70 -0.85 -6.07
N PRO A 21 -8.47 -2.14 -5.79
CA PRO A 21 -7.18 -2.58 -5.27
C PRO A 21 -6.12 -2.20 -6.30
N ARG A 22 -5.17 -1.35 -5.89
CA ARG A 22 -4.08 -0.90 -6.75
C ARG A 22 -3.41 -2.10 -7.43
N PRO A 23 -3.14 -2.06 -8.74
CA PRO A 23 -2.53 -3.17 -9.46
C PRO A 23 -1.19 -3.55 -8.81
N PRO A 24 -0.83 -4.85 -8.74
CA PRO A 24 0.40 -5.31 -8.10
C PRO A 24 1.59 -4.49 -8.63
N SER A 25 2.27 -3.78 -7.73
CA SER A 25 3.42 -2.98 -8.12
C SER A 25 4.49 -3.93 -8.64
N SER A 26 5.20 -3.52 -9.68
CA SER A 26 6.26 -4.35 -10.27
C SER A 26 7.46 -4.57 -9.32
N GLY A 27 7.43 -4.00 -8.11
CA GLY A 27 8.33 -4.28 -6.99
C GLY A 27 8.17 -5.69 -6.40
N VAL A 28 7.11 -6.45 -6.72
CA VAL A 28 6.93 -7.83 -6.23
C VAL A 28 8.12 -8.73 -6.61
N LYS A 29 8.72 -8.52 -7.79
CA LYS A 29 9.91 -9.28 -8.24
C LYS A 29 11.13 -9.01 -7.35
N LEU A 30 11.36 -7.74 -6.99
CA LEU A 30 12.45 -7.34 -6.10
C LEU A 30 12.23 -7.86 -4.68
N HIS A 31 11.00 -7.78 -4.18
CA HIS A 31 10.66 -8.33 -2.88
C HIS A 31 10.89 -9.84 -2.80
N ARG A 32 10.44 -10.59 -3.81
CA ARG A 32 10.72 -12.03 -3.90
C ARG A 32 12.22 -12.33 -3.96
N LYS A 33 13.00 -11.49 -4.66
CA LYS A 33 14.47 -11.61 -4.69
C LYS A 33 15.08 -11.39 -3.30
N LEU A 34 14.63 -10.38 -2.55
CA LEU A 34 15.10 -10.17 -1.18
C LEU A 34 14.72 -11.33 -0.26
N LEU A 35 13.50 -11.86 -0.37
CA LEU A 35 13.09 -13.04 0.39
C LEU A 35 13.93 -14.27 0.04
N ALA A 36 14.34 -14.43 -1.22
CA ALA A 36 15.22 -15.53 -1.64
C ALA A 36 16.67 -15.36 -1.13
N ILE A 37 17.15 -14.13 -0.96
CA ILE A 37 18.52 -13.84 -0.51
C ILE A 37 18.63 -13.88 1.02
N TYR A 38 17.72 -13.19 1.72
CA TYR A 38 17.76 -13.01 3.17
C TYR A 38 16.84 -13.96 3.93
N GLY A 39 15.97 -14.70 3.23
CA GLY A 39 14.91 -15.49 3.84
C GLY A 39 13.69 -14.66 4.25
N PRO A 40 12.62 -15.33 4.71
CA PRO A 40 11.48 -14.66 5.33
C PRO A 40 11.89 -14.00 6.66
N GLY A 41 11.30 -12.84 6.94
CA GLY A 41 11.46 -12.16 8.23
C GLY A 41 10.64 -12.84 9.35
N PRO A 42 10.70 -12.26 10.57
CA PRO A 42 9.91 -12.74 11.69
C PRO A 42 8.41 -12.80 11.38
N GLU A 43 7.75 -13.81 11.92
CA GLU A 43 6.35 -14.09 11.61
C GLU A 43 5.41 -12.97 12.09
N GLY A 44 4.51 -12.55 11.21
CA GLY A 44 3.59 -11.43 11.46
C GLY A 44 4.18 -10.03 11.25
N GLU A 45 5.49 -9.90 11.03
CA GLU A 45 6.09 -8.59 10.75
C GLU A 45 5.97 -8.22 9.26
N ILE A 46 5.70 -6.94 9.03
CA ILE A 46 5.51 -6.37 7.70
C ILE A 46 6.57 -5.33 7.39
N CYS A 47 6.86 -5.14 6.10
CA CYS A 47 7.81 -4.13 5.64
C CYS A 47 7.47 -2.71 6.14
N ALA A 48 6.20 -2.39 6.42
CA ALA A 48 5.82 -1.09 6.99
C ALA A 48 6.48 -0.78 8.34
N ASN A 49 6.74 -1.81 9.15
CA ASN A 49 7.36 -1.70 10.48
C ASN A 49 8.90 -1.72 10.40
N CYS A 50 9.45 -1.87 9.20
CA CYS A 50 10.89 -1.97 8.98
C CYS A 50 11.54 -0.59 8.96
N GLN A 51 12.72 -0.45 9.57
CA GLN A 51 13.51 0.78 9.54
C GLN A 51 13.98 1.13 8.12
N HIS A 52 14.22 0.12 7.27
CA HIS A 52 14.62 0.31 5.87
C HIS A 52 13.49 0.77 4.95
N PHE A 53 12.25 0.76 5.44
CA PHE A 53 11.09 1.20 4.69
C PHE A 53 10.91 2.70 4.83
N TYR A 54 11.06 3.41 3.71
CA TYR A 54 10.91 4.86 3.68
C TYR A 54 9.89 5.29 2.64
N ARG A 55 9.29 6.46 2.90
CA ARG A 55 8.33 7.11 2.02
C ARG A 55 9.00 8.28 1.32
N LYS A 56 8.92 8.34 0.00
CA LYS A 56 9.30 9.50 -0.81
C LYS A 56 8.03 10.20 -1.30
N ARG A 57 7.91 11.49 -0.99
CA ARG A 57 6.81 12.33 -1.49
C ARG A 57 7.32 13.17 -2.65
N TYR A 58 6.76 12.91 -3.83
CA TYR A 58 6.90 13.76 -5.02
C TYR A 58 5.49 14.24 -5.40
N ALA A 59 5.05 14.02 -6.65
CA ALA A 59 3.65 14.20 -7.05
C ALA A 59 2.70 13.16 -6.39
N ASN A 60 3.22 11.96 -6.13
CA ASN A 60 2.54 10.89 -5.40
C ASN A 60 3.40 10.44 -4.20
N THR A 61 2.78 9.67 -3.28
CA THR A 61 3.52 9.00 -2.21
C THR A 61 4.04 7.66 -2.73
N TYR A 62 5.36 7.54 -2.82
CA TYR A 62 6.04 6.32 -3.19
C TYR A 62 6.67 5.69 -1.97
N PHE A 63 6.59 4.37 -1.89
CA PHE A 63 7.19 3.60 -0.81
C PHE A 63 8.37 2.84 -1.38
N LYS A 64 9.51 2.86 -0.70
CA LYS A 64 10.72 2.19 -1.17
C LYS A 64 11.44 1.52 -0.02
N CYS A 65 12.18 0.48 -0.35
CA CYS A 65 13.06 -0.23 0.57
C CYS A 65 14.51 0.14 0.25
N ALA A 66 15.29 0.53 1.26
CA ALA A 66 16.69 0.88 1.07
C ALA A 66 17.52 -0.29 0.52
N LEU A 67 17.23 -1.52 0.97
CA LEU A 67 17.93 -2.73 0.54
C LEU A 67 17.68 -3.10 -0.92
N ALA A 68 16.50 -2.77 -1.45
CA ALA A 68 16.13 -3.09 -2.83
C ALA A 68 16.76 -2.13 -3.85
N GLY A 69 17.23 -0.97 -3.39
CA GLY A 69 17.66 0.14 -4.23
C GLY A 69 16.50 0.94 -4.82
N ASP A 70 16.74 2.23 -5.05
CA ASP A 70 15.79 3.15 -5.64
C ASP A 70 16.16 3.50 -7.09
N SER A 71 15.75 2.64 -8.03
CA SER A 71 15.52 3.20 -9.36
C SER A 71 14.35 4.19 -9.24
N ASN A 72 14.46 5.42 -9.74
CA ASN A 72 13.42 6.47 -9.75
C ASN A 72 12.19 6.09 -10.61
N SER A 73 11.84 4.81 -10.67
CA SER A 73 10.73 4.23 -11.40
C SER A 73 9.67 3.68 -10.43
N TYR A 74 8.45 3.53 -10.93
CA TYR A 74 7.36 2.81 -10.26
C TYR A 74 7.70 1.32 -10.01
N ARG A 75 8.70 0.79 -10.71
CA ARG A 75 9.09 -0.62 -10.65
C ARG A 75 9.70 -1.05 -9.33
N THR A 76 10.22 -0.10 -8.55
CA THR A 76 10.77 -0.34 -7.21
C THR A 76 9.80 0.09 -6.10
N ASP A 77 8.54 0.37 -6.44
CA ASP A 77 7.55 0.74 -5.43
C ASP A 77 7.18 -0.46 -4.55
N TRP A 78 7.40 -0.26 -3.26
CA TRP A 78 7.24 -1.23 -2.19
C TRP A 78 5.83 -1.16 -1.61
N ARG A 79 5.30 -2.28 -1.12
CA ARG A 79 4.00 -2.23 -0.41
C ARG A 79 4.22 -2.38 1.09
N ALA A 80 3.55 -1.51 1.85
CA ALA A 80 3.52 -1.55 3.30
C ALA A 80 3.06 -2.92 3.84
N ARG A 81 2.08 -3.55 3.17
CA ARG A 81 1.51 -4.85 3.55
C ARG A 81 2.36 -6.08 3.17
N TRP A 82 3.55 -5.91 2.61
CA TRP A 82 4.39 -7.07 2.27
C TRP A 82 5.04 -7.65 3.52
N PRO A 83 5.22 -8.99 3.57
CA PRO A 83 5.92 -9.62 4.68
C PRO A 83 7.34 -9.06 4.79
N ALA A 84 7.86 -9.02 6.00
CA ALA A 84 9.23 -8.64 6.23
C ALA A 84 10.21 -9.66 5.61
N CYS A 85 11.39 -9.22 5.21
CA CYS A 85 12.51 -10.09 4.82
C CYS A 85 13.42 -10.36 6.03
N GLY A 86 14.32 -11.34 5.94
CA GLY A 86 15.23 -11.70 7.05
C GLY A 86 16.16 -10.58 7.54
N HIS A 87 16.31 -9.50 6.77
CA HIS A 87 17.02 -8.28 7.19
C HIS A 87 16.11 -7.23 7.84
N PHE A 88 15.00 -7.67 8.45
CA PHE A 88 14.04 -6.81 9.11
C PHE A 88 14.64 -6.17 10.36
N ASP A 89 14.65 -4.85 10.41
CA ASP A 89 14.97 -4.09 11.61
C ASP A 89 13.73 -3.32 12.08
N LYS A 90 13.33 -3.54 13.33
CA LYS A 90 12.09 -2.98 13.87
C LYS A 90 12.28 -1.49 14.13
N ARG A 91 11.43 -0.67 13.54
CA ARG A 91 11.39 0.76 13.82
C ARG A 91 10.86 0.98 15.26
N ARG A 92 11.75 1.34 16.19
CA ARG A 92 11.42 1.76 17.57
C ARG A 92 10.61 3.05 17.60
#